data_AF-A0A7W6V489-F1
#
_entry.id   AF-A0A7W6V489-F1
#
_cell.length_a   1.000
_cell.length_b   1.000
_cell.length_c   1.000
_cell.angle_alpha   90.00
_cell.angle_beta   90.00
_cell.angle_gamma   90.00
#
_symmetry.space_group_name_H-M   'P 1'
#
loop_
_entity.id
_entity.type
_entity.pdbx_description
1 polymer ?
#
loop_
_entity_poly.entity_id
_entity_poly.type
_entity_poly.pdbx_seq_one_letter_code
_entity_poly.pdbx_strand_id
1 'polypeptide(L)'
;MPDIDDLDKPADQWCRHCIAGRGCSIYVDRPKLCRDFLCHWMLDNGLGDEWDPLKSHMMVYGQGQQITILADPDRPDLWRREPYMSQLKNWAASTAPTGGYVIVFWRDEVVKI
;
A
#
# COMPACT_ATOMS: atom_id res chain seq x y z
N MET A 1 -1.26 6.49 5.17
CA MET A 1 -0.89 5.29 5.95
C MET A 1 -1.35 5.52 7.38
N PRO A 2 -2.04 4.56 8.03
CA PRO A 2 -2.52 4.75 9.40
C PRO A 2 -1.35 4.99 10.36
N ASP A 3 -1.68 5.55 11.51
CA ASP A 3 -0.76 5.63 12.64
C ASP A 3 -0.35 4.24 13.14
N ILE A 4 0.81 4.18 13.77
CA ILE A 4 1.33 2.99 14.41
C ILE A 4 1.69 3.36 15.84
N ASP A 5 0.78 3.08 16.77
CA ASP A 5 0.91 3.38 18.20
C ASP A 5 2.21 2.82 18.78
N ASP A 6 2.54 1.55 18.48
CA ASP A 6 3.77 0.89 18.93
C ASP A 6 5.08 1.61 18.54
N LEU A 7 5.01 2.55 17.59
CA LEU A 7 6.14 3.30 17.07
C LEU A 7 6.00 4.81 17.25
N ASP A 8 4.96 5.30 17.93
CA ASP A 8 4.58 6.72 17.99
C ASP A 8 4.63 7.38 16.61
N LYS A 9 4.19 6.66 15.57
CA LYS A 9 4.31 7.10 14.19
C LYS A 9 2.96 7.66 13.73
N PRO A 10 2.83 8.99 13.57
CA PRO A 10 1.58 9.56 13.10
C PRO A 10 1.25 9.12 11.68
N ALA A 11 -0.05 9.13 11.37
CA ALA A 11 -0.53 8.92 10.02
C ALA A 11 0.16 9.90 9.05
N ASP A 12 0.51 9.39 7.86
CA ASP A 12 1.13 10.13 6.76
C ASP A 12 2.45 10.86 7.07
N GLN A 13 3.06 10.58 8.21
CA GLN A 13 4.40 11.08 8.55
C GLN A 13 5.46 10.00 8.36
N TRP A 14 6.69 10.44 8.09
CA TRP A 14 7.84 9.54 8.04
C TRP A 14 8.07 8.89 9.40
N CYS A 15 8.43 7.61 9.39
CA CYS A 15 8.85 6.95 10.64
C CYS A 15 10.14 7.62 11.13
N ARG A 16 10.26 7.91 12.43
CA ARG A 16 11.47 8.50 13.03
C ARG A 16 12.76 7.71 12.77
N HIS A 17 12.63 6.41 12.48
CA HIS A 17 13.73 5.53 12.15
C HIS A 17 14.06 5.49 10.64
N CYS A 18 13.21 6.06 9.79
CA CYS A 18 13.46 6.11 8.35
C CYS A 18 14.37 7.29 8.01
N ILE A 19 15.52 7.00 7.42
CA ILE A 19 16.45 8.01 6.92
C ILE A 19 16.30 8.09 5.40
N ALA A 20 16.02 9.28 4.89
CA ALA A 20 15.88 9.52 3.45
C ALA A 20 17.10 8.97 2.68
N GLY A 21 16.82 8.19 1.63
CA GLY A 21 17.84 7.53 0.79
C GLY A 21 18.60 6.36 1.45
N ARG A 22 18.38 6.05 2.74
CA ARG A 22 19.05 4.96 3.46
C ARG A 22 18.10 3.89 4.02
N GLY A 23 16.81 4.21 4.15
CA GLY A 23 15.81 3.30 4.70
C GLY A 23 15.79 3.29 6.23
N CYS A 24 15.34 2.19 6.83
CA CYS A 24 15.19 2.07 8.28
C CYS A 24 16.55 1.90 8.98
N SER A 25 16.89 2.82 9.89
CA SER A 25 18.15 2.81 10.65
C SER A 25 18.27 1.65 11.64
N ILE A 26 17.14 1.12 12.10
CA ILE A 26 17.06 -0.02 13.01
C ILE A 26 16.53 -1.28 12.29
N TYR A 27 16.80 -1.45 11.00
CA TYR A 27 16.15 -2.50 10.21
C TYR A 27 16.30 -3.89 10.84
N VAL A 28 17.49 -4.24 11.35
CA VAL A 28 17.74 -5.52 12.03
C VAL A 28 16.92 -5.68 13.31
N ASP A 29 16.70 -4.58 14.03
CA ASP A 29 16.01 -4.52 15.33
C ASP A 29 14.55 -4.06 15.21
N ARG A 30 14.02 -3.93 13.98
CA ARG A 30 12.66 -3.44 13.73
C ARG A 30 11.64 -4.25 14.53
N PRO A 31 10.59 -3.62 15.10
CA PRO A 31 9.61 -4.31 15.93
C PRO A 31 8.85 -5.35 15.13
N LYS A 32 8.22 -6.31 15.83
CA LYS A 32 7.47 -7.41 15.22
C LYS A 32 6.48 -6.93 14.17
N LEU A 33 5.72 -5.87 14.45
CA LEU A 33 4.76 -5.29 13.50
C LEU A 33 5.42 -4.93 12.15
N CYS A 34 6.60 -4.32 12.16
CA CYS A 34 7.33 -3.99 10.93
C CYS A 34 7.95 -5.22 10.25
N ARG A 35 8.17 -6.32 10.97
CA ARG A 35 8.67 -7.58 10.38
C ARG A 35 7.56 -8.38 9.73
N ASP A 36 6.38 -8.38 10.35
CA ASP A 36 5.25 -9.18 9.94
C ASP A 36 4.47 -8.55 8.77
N PHE A 37 4.62 -7.24 8.58
CA PHE A 37 3.98 -6.56 7.45
C PHE A 37 4.56 -7.06 6.12
N LEU A 38 3.69 -7.61 5.28
CA LEU A 38 3.97 -7.92 3.89
C LEU A 38 2.95 -7.22 3.00
N CYS A 39 3.42 -6.47 2.02
CA CYS A 39 2.54 -5.88 1.01
C CYS A 39 2.00 -6.97 0.07
N HIS A 40 0.94 -6.65 -0.65
CA HIS A 40 0.25 -7.60 -1.50
C HIS A 40 1.15 -8.19 -2.58
N TRP A 41 2.06 -7.39 -3.16
CA TRP A 41 3.05 -7.86 -4.13
C TRP A 41 4.02 -8.91 -3.56
N MET A 42 4.40 -8.80 -2.29
CA MET A 42 5.23 -9.82 -1.64
C MET A 42 4.45 -11.09 -1.27
N LEU A 43 3.13 -11.00 -1.17
CA LEU A 43 2.26 -12.11 -0.79
C LEU A 43 1.74 -12.89 -2.01
N ASP A 44 1.51 -12.21 -3.12
CA ASP A 44 0.92 -12.80 -4.34
C ASP A 44 1.97 -12.92 -5.45
N ASN A 45 2.49 -14.14 -5.63
CA ASN A 45 3.44 -14.45 -6.70
C ASN A 45 2.84 -14.34 -8.12
N GLY A 46 1.51 -14.24 -8.24
CA GLY A 46 0.83 -13.99 -9.52
C GLY A 46 0.82 -12.51 -9.90
N LEU A 47 1.17 -11.61 -8.99
CA LEU A 47 1.19 -10.18 -9.25
C LEU A 47 2.48 -9.80 -9.97
N GLY A 48 2.33 -9.20 -11.15
CA GLY A 48 3.46 -8.89 -12.03
C GLY A 48 4.43 -7.87 -11.44
N ASP A 49 5.62 -7.83 -12.03
CA ASP A 49 6.72 -6.94 -11.68
C ASP A 49 6.33 -5.45 -11.69
N GLU A 50 5.33 -5.06 -12.49
CA GLU A 50 4.80 -3.71 -12.53
C GLU A 50 4.23 -3.25 -11.18
N TRP A 51 3.82 -4.17 -10.31
CA TRP A 51 3.26 -3.87 -8.99
C TRP A 51 4.29 -3.75 -7.87
N ASP A 52 5.57 -4.04 -8.15
CA ASP A 52 6.66 -3.73 -7.22
C ASP A 52 6.52 -2.26 -6.76
N PRO A 53 6.41 -1.97 -5.45
CA PRO A 53 6.24 -0.60 -4.95
C PRO A 53 7.28 0.39 -5.46
N LEU A 54 8.50 -0.08 -5.80
CA LEU A 54 9.55 0.77 -6.36
C LEU A 54 9.28 1.19 -7.82
N LYS A 55 8.49 0.41 -8.56
CA LYS A 55 8.11 0.68 -9.95
C LYS A 55 6.72 1.32 -10.05
N SER A 56 5.75 0.79 -9.30
CA SER A 56 4.36 1.24 -9.32
C SER A 56 4.15 2.56 -8.57
N HIS A 57 5.07 2.90 -7.66
CA HIS A 57 4.88 3.98 -6.70
C HIS A 57 3.56 3.85 -5.93
N MET A 58 3.15 2.61 -5.67
CA MET A 58 1.95 2.27 -4.93
C MET A 58 2.27 1.20 -3.88
N MET A 59 1.63 1.31 -2.72
CA MET A 59 1.66 0.25 -1.71
C MET A 59 0.28 -0.38 -1.62
N VAL A 60 0.18 -1.67 -1.93
CA VAL A 60 -1.07 -2.44 -1.85
C VAL A 60 -1.01 -3.35 -0.62
N TYR A 61 -2.07 -3.38 0.18
CA TYR A 61 -2.21 -4.33 1.29
C TYR A 61 -3.68 -4.63 1.60
N GLY A 62 -3.96 -5.82 2.11
CA GLY A 62 -5.29 -6.26 2.51
C GLY A 62 -5.51 -6.13 4.02
N GLN A 63 -6.71 -5.76 4.43
CA GLN A 63 -7.18 -5.78 5.82
C GLN A 63 -8.63 -6.28 5.87
N GLY A 64 -8.82 -7.53 6.29
CA GLY A 64 -10.14 -8.17 6.28
C GLY A 64 -10.72 -8.21 4.86
N GLN A 65 -11.85 -7.53 4.67
CA GLN A 65 -12.57 -7.46 3.40
C GLN A 65 -12.09 -6.31 2.49
N GLN A 66 -11.19 -5.45 2.97
CA GLN A 66 -10.72 -4.27 2.24
C GLN A 66 -9.34 -4.52 1.61
N ILE A 67 -9.19 -4.17 0.34
CA ILE A 67 -7.89 -3.98 -0.30
C ILE A 67 -7.61 -2.48 -0.34
N THR A 68 -6.48 -2.07 0.20
CA THR A 68 -6.05 -0.67 0.27
C THR A 68 -4.85 -0.43 -0.62
N ILE A 69 -4.92 0.64 -1.41
CA ILE A 69 -3.83 1.15 -2.23
C ILE A 69 -3.46 2.53 -1.70
N LEU A 70 -2.19 2.70 -1.34
CA LEU A 70 -1.61 4.01 -1.06
C LEU A 70 -0.85 4.45 -2.31
N ALA A 71 -1.38 5.45 -3.02
CA ALA A 71 -0.74 6.00 -4.21
C ALA A 71 0.20 7.15 -3.84
N ASP A 72 1.36 7.21 -4.50
CA ASP A 72 2.31 8.30 -4.33
C ASP A 72 1.66 9.67 -4.67
N PRO A 73 1.65 10.63 -3.72
CA PRO A 73 1.02 11.94 -3.91
C PRO A 73 1.68 12.78 -5.03
N ASP A 74 2.93 12.49 -5.38
CA ASP A 74 3.68 13.17 -6.43
C ASP A 74 3.45 12.55 -7.82
N ARG A 75 2.65 11.46 -7.89
CA ARG A 75 2.30 10.76 -9.14
C ARG A 75 0.77 10.55 -9.27
N PRO A 76 -0.01 11.65 -9.36
CA PRO A 76 -1.48 11.63 -9.28
C PRO A 76 -2.19 10.70 -10.25
N ASP A 77 -1.66 10.53 -11.45
CA ASP A 77 -2.33 9.78 -12.52
C ASP A 77 -1.78 8.37 -12.69
N LEU A 78 -0.70 7.99 -12.00
CA LEU A 78 -0.04 6.72 -12.26
C LEU A 78 -0.95 5.53 -11.97
N TRP A 79 -1.65 5.55 -10.83
CA TRP A 79 -2.56 4.48 -10.43
C TRP A 79 -3.79 4.33 -11.35
N ARG A 80 -4.13 5.39 -12.10
CA ARG A 80 -5.25 5.41 -13.06
C ARG A 80 -4.87 4.87 -14.44
N ARG A 81 -3.58 4.62 -14.69
CA ARG A 81 -3.08 4.11 -15.98
C ARG A 81 -3.17 2.59 -16.04
N GLU A 82 -3.12 2.05 -17.24
CA GLU A 82 -2.92 0.62 -17.45
C GLU A 82 -1.48 0.21 -17.09
N PRO A 83 -1.27 -1.01 -16.55
CA PRO A 83 -2.28 -2.04 -16.31
C PRO A 83 -3.04 -1.90 -14.96
N TYR A 84 -2.71 -0.87 -14.17
CA TYR A 84 -3.19 -0.74 -12.80
C TYR A 84 -4.71 -0.58 -12.71
N MET A 85 -5.30 0.30 -13.52
CA MET A 85 -6.74 0.57 -13.43
C MET A 85 -7.59 -0.67 -13.74
N SER A 86 -7.21 -1.46 -14.73
CA SER A 86 -7.90 -2.73 -15.03
C SER A 86 -7.81 -3.70 -13.87
N GLN A 87 -6.62 -3.85 -13.29
CA GLN A 87 -6.42 -4.75 -12.16
C GLN A 87 -7.17 -4.30 -10.89
N LEU A 88 -7.22 -2.99 -10.60
CA LEU A 88 -7.99 -2.44 -9.49
C LEU A 88 -9.48 -2.77 -9.62
N LYS A 89 -10.03 -2.60 -10.83
CA LYS A 89 -11.43 -2.97 -11.13
C LYS A 89 -11.65 -4.48 -10.98
N ASN A 90 -10.69 -5.29 -11.42
CA ASN A 90 -10.77 -6.74 -11.28
C ASN A 90 -10.81 -7.17 -9.80
N TRP A 91 -9.98 -6.56 -8.94
CA TRP A 91 -10.03 -6.78 -7.50
C TRP A 91 -11.34 -6.30 -6.87
N ALA A 92 -11.87 -5.15 -7.30
CA ALA A 92 -13.16 -4.66 -6.81
C ALA A 92 -14.29 -5.62 -7.18
N ALA A 93 -14.31 -6.09 -8.43
CA ALA A 93 -15.31 -7.04 -8.91
C ALA A 93 -15.20 -8.42 -8.24
N SER A 94 -13.98 -8.91 -7.97
CA SER A 94 -13.79 -10.23 -7.35
C SER A 94 -14.10 -10.26 -5.85
N THR A 95 -13.93 -9.13 -5.16
CA THR A 95 -14.20 -9.01 -3.72
C THR A 95 -15.65 -8.60 -3.41
N ALA A 96 -16.35 -7.94 -4.34
CA ALA A 96 -17.73 -7.50 -4.14
C ALA A 96 -18.72 -8.62 -3.70
N PRO A 97 -18.68 -9.86 -4.24
CA PRO A 97 -19.60 -10.93 -3.84
C PRO A 97 -19.49 -11.33 -2.37
N THR A 98 -18.32 -11.10 -1.75
CA THR A 98 -18.07 -11.41 -0.33
C THR A 98 -18.19 -10.17 0.56
N GLY A 99 -18.68 -9.04 0.02
CA GLY A 99 -18.79 -7.77 0.74
C GLY A 99 -17.49 -6.96 0.78
N GLY A 100 -16.44 -7.42 0.10
CA GLY A 100 -15.18 -6.70 0.01
C GLY A 100 -15.19 -5.53 -0.96
N TYR A 101 -14.18 -4.69 -0.85
CA TYR A 101 -14.04 -3.48 -1.64
C TYR A 101 -12.59 -3.01 -1.73
N VAL A 102 -12.33 -2.18 -2.74
CA VAL A 102 -11.00 -1.62 -3.03
C VAL A 102 -11.03 -0.11 -2.81
N ILE A 103 -10.08 0.41 -2.04
CA ILE A 103 -9.90 1.84 -1.77
C ILE A 103 -8.51 2.28 -2.22
N VAL A 104 -8.45 3.39 -2.95
CA VAL A 104 -7.23 4.12 -3.24
C VAL A 104 -7.19 5.39 -2.39
N PHE A 105 -6.13 5.53 -1.60
CA PHE A 105 -5.77 6.77 -0.93
C PHE A 105 -4.75 7.53 -1.78
N TRP A 106 -5.06 8.80 -2.08
CA TRP A 106 -4.15 9.71 -2.74
C TRP A 106 -4.29 11.10 -2.11
N ARG A 107 -3.23 11.57 -1.43
CA ARG A 107 -3.31 12.79 -0.58
C ARG A 107 -4.48 12.66 0.40
N ASP A 108 -5.37 13.64 0.44
CA ASP A 108 -6.57 13.66 1.28
C ASP A 108 -7.79 13.01 0.58
N GLU A 109 -7.62 12.52 -0.66
CA GLU A 109 -8.68 11.87 -1.40
C GLU A 109 -8.75 10.38 -1.11
N VAL A 110 -9.98 9.89 -0.93
CA VAL A 110 -10.30 8.47 -0.77
C VAL A 110 -11.22 8.07 -1.91
N VAL A 111 -10.72 7.24 -2.81
CA VAL A 111 -11.47 6.77 -3.99
C VAL A 111 -11.82 5.30 -3.82
N LYS A 112 -13.12 4.98 -3.81
CA LYS A 112 -13.59 3.61 -3.93
C LYS A 112 -13.63 3.23 -5.42
N ILE A 113 -12.99 2.11 -5.76
CA ILE A 113 -12.98 1.57 -7.13
C ILE A 113 -14.25 0.79 -7.42
#